data_AF-A0A9E5PQK6-F1
#
_entry.id   AF-A0A9E5PQK6-F1
#
_cell.length_a   1.000
_cell.length_b   1.000
_cell.length_c   1.000
_cell.angle_alpha   90.00
_cell.angle_beta   90.00
_cell.angle_gamma   90.00
#
_symmetry.space_group_name_H-M   'P 1'
#
loop_
_entity.id
_entity.type
_entity.pdbx_description
1 polymer ?
#
loop_
_entity_poly.entity_id
_entity_poly.type
_entity_poly.pdbx_seq_one_letter_code
_entity_poly.pdbx_strand_id
1 'polypeptide(L)' 'MAPWFSMPTGAEAKRQAALAELGTALSAIRCAASQLELTAPSGRERELLRAINQLLTRAETSVQRLVGVTGRR' A
#
# COMPACT_ATOMS: atom_id res chain seq x y z
N MET A 1 -11.63 38.52 -6.43
CA MET A 1 -11.61 37.46 -7.47
C MET A 1 -10.81 36.29 -6.91
N ALA A 2 -11.40 35.09 -6.88
CA ALA A 2 -10.97 33.96 -6.05
C ALA A 2 -9.61 33.32 -6.48
N PRO A 3 -8.66 33.09 -5.54
CA PRO A 3 -7.32 32.54 -5.79
C PRO A 3 -7.15 31.00 -5.60
N TRP A 4 -7.96 30.12 -6.22
CA TRP A 4 -8.16 28.77 -5.64
C TRP A 4 -7.91 27.51 -6.48
N PHE A 5 -7.47 27.57 -7.74
CA PHE A 5 -7.07 26.33 -8.44
C PHE A 5 -5.55 26.17 -8.44
N SER A 6 -5.01 25.79 -7.28
CA SER A 6 -3.70 25.16 -7.20
C SER A 6 -3.80 23.82 -7.94
N MET A 7 -3.49 23.79 -9.25
CA MET A 7 -3.24 22.50 -9.91
C MET A 7 -2.09 21.81 -9.15
N PRO A 8 -2.17 20.49 -8.90
CA PRO A 8 -1.03 19.77 -8.36
C PRO A 8 0.14 20.00 -9.31
N THR A 9 1.24 20.54 -8.80
CA THR A 9 2.49 20.61 -9.55
C THR A 9 2.81 19.22 -10.08
N GLY A 10 3.39 19.09 -11.28
CA GLY A 10 3.62 17.77 -11.89
C GLY A 10 4.41 16.78 -11.00
N ALA A 11 5.14 17.29 -10.00
CA ALA A 11 5.79 16.49 -8.96
C ALA A 11 4.80 15.82 -7.99
N GLU A 12 3.74 16.51 -7.57
CA GLU A 12 2.72 15.96 -6.66
C GLU A 12 1.86 14.93 -7.38
N ALA A 13 1.49 15.18 -8.65
CA ALA A 13 0.79 14.19 -9.48
C ALA A 13 1.61 12.90 -9.66
N LYS A 14 2.92 13.03 -9.92
CA LYS A 14 3.85 11.88 -10.02
C LYS A 14 3.98 11.13 -8.69
N ARG A 15 4.05 11.86 -7.57
CA ARG A 15 4.09 11.28 -6.23
C ARG A 15 2.83 10.48 -5.94
N GLN A 16 1.66 11.01 -6.26
CA GLN A 16 0.38 10.32 -6.06
C GLN A 16 0.26 9.06 -6.93
N ALA A 17 0.68 9.12 -8.20
CA ALA A 17 0.73 7.95 -9.08
C ALA A 17 1.66 6.86 -8.53
N ALA A 18 2.87 7.21 -8.10
CA ALA A 18 3.82 6.26 -7.51
C ALA A 18 3.28 5.62 -6.21
N LEU A 19 2.60 6.38 -5.36
CA LEU A 19 1.98 5.86 -4.14
C LEU A 19 0.80 4.92 -4.46
N ALA A 20 0.01 5.21 -5.50
CA ALA A 20 -1.09 4.36 -5.95
C ALA A 20 -0.57 3.04 -6.54
N GLU A 21 0.48 3.09 -7.36
CA GLU A 21 1.17 1.91 -7.88
C GLU A 21 1.73 1.05 -6.75
N LEU A 22 2.38 1.67 -5.76
CA LEU A 22 2.91 0.97 -4.58
C LEU A 22 1.79 0.28 -3.77
N GLY A 23 0.66 0.96 -3.55
CA GLY A 23 -0.49 0.37 -2.86
C GLY A 23 -1.08 -0.82 -3.61
N THR A 24 -1.13 -0.74 -4.94
CA THR A 24 -1.59 -1.84 -5.81
C THR A 24 -0.63 -3.03 -5.74
N ALA A 25 0.68 -2.78 -5.81
CA ALA A 25 1.70 -3.83 -5.71
C ALA A 25 1.65 -4.54 -4.34
N LEU A 26 1.53 -3.81 -3.24
CA LEU A 26 1.38 -4.40 -1.90
C LEU A 26 0.13 -5.29 -1.79
N SER A 27 -0.99 -4.82 -2.35
CA SER A 27 -2.25 -5.60 -2.37
C SER A 27 -2.10 -6.90 -3.15
N ALA A 28 -1.39 -6.87 -4.29
CA ALA A 28 -1.10 -8.06 -5.09
C ALA A 28 -0.19 -9.05 -4.35
N ILE A 29 0.87 -8.57 -3.69
CA ILE A 29 1.77 -9.41 -2.89
C ILE A 29 1.01 -10.06 -1.73
N ARG A 30 0.12 -9.31 -1.05
CA ARG A 30 -0.73 -9.85 0.01
C ARG A 30 -1.68 -10.94 -0.50
N CYS A 31 -2.29 -10.73 -1.67
CA CYS A 31 -3.13 -11.75 -2.31
C CYS A 31 -2.34 -13.04 -2.58
N ALA A 32 -1.12 -12.93 -3.13
CA ALA A 32 -0.25 -14.08 -3.37
C ALA A 32 0.15 -14.79 -2.07
N ALA A 33 0.52 -14.04 -1.02
CA ALA A 33 0.87 -14.58 0.28
C ALA A 33 -0.30 -15.35 0.93
N SER A 34 -1.52 -14.82 0.83
CA SER A 34 -2.73 -15.51 1.30
C SER A 34 -3.02 -16.80 0.54
N GLN A 35 -2.79 -16.83 -0.78
CA GLN A 35 -2.93 -18.06 -1.57
C GLN A 35 -1.89 -19.11 -1.14
N LEU A 36 -0.65 -18.69 -0.88
CA LEU A 36 0.40 -19.57 -0.36
C LEU A 36 0.05 -20.13 1.03
N GLU A 37 -0.61 -19.33 1.88
CA GLU A 37 -1.02 -19.78 3.24
C GLU A 37 -2.02 -20.95 3.17
N LEU A 38 -2.93 -20.93 2.19
CA LEU A 38 -3.89 -22.01 1.96
C LEU A 38 -3.22 -23.31 1.49
N THR A 39 -2.10 -23.21 0.78
CA THR A 39 -1.38 -24.36 0.23
C THR A 39 -0.20 -24.82 1.10
N ALA A 40 0.13 -24.08 2.17
CA ALA A 40 1.31 -24.35 2.98
C ALA A 40 1.19 -25.70 3.72
N PRO A 41 2.16 -26.62 3.52
CA PRO A 41 2.12 -27.97 4.08
C PRO A 41 2.43 -28.03 5.58
N SER A 42 3.17 -27.07 6.13
CA SER A 42 3.58 -27.07 7.54
C SER A 42 3.04 -25.89 8.36
N GLY A 43 2.90 -26.08 9.67
CA GLY A 43 2.50 -25.03 10.61
C GLY A 43 3.49 -23.86 10.66
N ARG A 44 4.79 -24.14 10.50
CA ARG A 44 5.85 -23.12 10.50
C ARG A 44 5.82 -22.22 9.26
N GLU A 45 5.54 -22.77 8.09
CA GLU A 45 5.34 -21.97 6.87
C GLU A 45 4.11 -21.07 6.97
N ARG A 46 3.01 -21.59 7.56
CA ARG A 46 1.82 -20.77 7.83
C ARG A 46 2.12 -19.64 8.80
N GLU A 47 2.89 -19.87 9.86
CA GLU A 47 3.33 -18.82 10.78
C GLU A 47 4.19 -17.75 10.10
N LEU A 48 5.13 -18.15 9.23
CA LEU A 48 5.92 -17.21 8.43
C LEU A 48 5.04 -16.39 7.49
N LEU A 49 4.09 -17.03 6.78
CA LEU A 49 3.16 -16.34 5.89
C LEU A 49 2.24 -15.38 6.64
N ARG A 50 1.78 -15.75 7.84
CA ARG A 50 1.05 -14.83 8.73
C ARG A 50 1.89 -13.64 9.13
N ALA A 51 3.15 -13.84 9.49
CA ALA A 51 4.06 -12.75 9.82
C ALA A 51 4.28 -11.80 8.62
N ILE A 52 4.44 -12.37 7.41
CA ILE A 52 4.52 -11.60 6.16
C ILE A 52 3.25 -10.78 5.94
N ASN A 53 2.06 -11.39 6.09
CA ASN A 53 0.78 -10.70 5.95
C ASN A 53 0.61 -9.54 6.95
N GLN A 54 1.08 -9.71 8.19
CA GLN A 54 1.08 -8.62 9.19
C GLN A 54 2.01 -7.47 8.78
N LEU A 55 3.19 -7.76 8.23
CA LEU A 55 4.13 -6.74 7.74
C LEU A 55 3.55 -6.00 6.53
N LEU A 56 2.95 -6.71 5.58
CA LEU A 56 2.29 -6.11 4.41
C LEU A 56 1.15 -5.17 4.83
N THR A 57 0.33 -5.59 5.82
CA THR A 57 -0.76 -4.75 6.37
C THR A 57 -0.22 -3.45 6.98
N ARG A 58 0.91 -3.50 7.70
CA ARG A 58 1.57 -2.32 8.25
C ARG A 58 2.14 -1.41 7.16
N ALA A 59 2.71 -2.00 6.10
CA ALA A 59 3.21 -1.25 4.95
C ALA A 59 2.07 -0.54 4.20
N GLU A 60 0.95 -1.23 3.92
CA GLU A 60 -0.26 -0.65 3.31
C GLU A 60 -0.78 0.53 4.13
N THR A 61 -0.91 0.36 5.45
CA THR A 61 -1.35 1.43 6.36
C THR A 61 -0.40 2.64 6.31
N SER A 62 0.90 2.40 6.20
CA SER A 62 1.91 3.46 6.11
C SER A 62 1.80 4.22 4.79
N VAL A 63 1.60 3.53 3.67
CA VAL A 63 1.34 4.15 2.35
C VAL A 63 0.04 4.96 2.39
N GLN A 64 -1.03 4.41 2.95
CA GLN A 64 -2.31 5.12 3.10
C GLN A 64 -2.19 6.39 3.96
N ARG A 65 -1.40 6.35 5.05
CA ARG A 65 -1.12 7.55 5.85
C ARG A 65 -0.33 8.59 5.06
N LEU A 66 0.65 8.17 4.26
CA LEU A 66 1.41 9.07 3.41
C LEU A 66 0.53 9.72 2.34
N VAL A 67 -0.44 8.99 1.76
CA VAL A 67 -1.44 9.53 0.82
C VAL A 67 -2.46 10.44 1.52
N GLY A 68 -2.95 10.05 2.71
CA GLY A 68 -3.93 10.81 3.48
C GLY A 68 -3.38 12.12 4.08
N VAL A 69 -2.05 12.22 4.27
CA VAL A 69 -1.36 13.45 4.67
C VAL A 69 -1.22 14.42 3.48
N THR A 70 -1.08 13.94 2.25
CA THR A 70 -1.01 14.79 1.05
C THR A 70 -2.37 15.36 0.62
N GLY A 71 -3.49 14.71 0.95
CA GLY A 71 -4.84 15.21 0.61
C GLY A 71 -5.45 16.25 1.55
N ARG A 72 -4.76 16.67 2.63
CA ARG A 72 -5.27 17.63 3.64
C ARG A 72 -4.69 19.05 3.54
N ARG A 73 -4.05 19.41 2.41
CA ARG A 73 -3.44 20.74 2.21
C ARG A 73 -4.13 21.52 1.11
#